data_AF-A0A8S0S9F6-F1
#
_entry.id   AF-A0A8S0S9F6-F1
#
_cell.length_a   1.000
_cell.length_b   1.000
_cell.length_c   1.000
_cell.angle_alpha   90.00
_cell.angle_beta   90.00
_cell.angle_gamma   90.00
#
_symmetry.space_group_name_H-M   'P 1'
#
loop_
_entity.id
_entity.type
_entity.pdbx_description
1 polymer ?
#
loop_
_entity_poly.entity_id
_entity_poly.type
_entity_poly.pdbx_seq_one_letter_code
_entity_poly.pdbx_strand_id
1 'polypeptide(L)'
;MLFRRLCFSLSKSCYLPFFLSSKLTNPFASLNSNPGFISNCESVKLRFQRRMSVNSHNLVSENAASSTMDDPRKPPVVPIPSPETAEPIEVFRALEASLGLQFSSQPIFPKPGPLIIVISGPSGVGKDAVIKRLREVREDLHFVVTATSRAKRPGEVDGKDYFFVSKEEFLSMIQKNELLEYALVYGDYKGIPKQQIRQYMEKGCDIVLRVDIQGAMTLRRILSKSAIFVFLVAESEEAMVKRLIDRKTETKETLLMRVATAREELRHLNEFDYVVVNKGGELESAVKLLESIIDAEKAKVQQRRVVI
;
A
#
# COMPACT_ATOMS: atom_id res chain seq x y z
N MET A 1 34.11 35.85 0.51
CA MET A 1 35.37 35.08 0.52
C MET A 1 35.09 33.68 -0.03
N LEU A 2 35.86 33.33 -1.06
CA LEU A 2 36.06 32.03 -1.74
C LEU A 2 34.85 31.22 -2.29
N PHE A 3 34.65 31.44 -3.59
CA PHE A 3 34.21 30.48 -4.61
C PHE A 3 35.10 29.21 -4.67
N ARG A 4 34.50 28.05 -5.02
CA ARG A 4 35.17 27.00 -5.79
C ARG A 4 34.30 26.50 -6.96
N ARG A 5 34.85 26.70 -8.16
CA ARG A 5 34.49 26.21 -9.52
C ARG A 5 34.77 24.70 -9.65
N LEU A 6 33.93 23.88 -10.30
CA LEU A 6 33.70 23.60 -11.76
C LEU A 6 34.64 22.55 -12.39
N CYS A 7 34.04 21.71 -13.27
CA CYS A 7 34.57 20.96 -14.42
C CYS A 7 35.01 19.47 -14.29
N PHE A 8 34.31 18.58 -15.01
CA PHE A 8 34.84 17.55 -15.93
C PHE A 8 33.75 17.34 -17.02
N SER A 9 33.94 17.84 -18.25
CA SER A 9 34.66 17.26 -19.41
C SER A 9 33.75 16.42 -20.32
N LEU A 10 33.45 17.01 -21.49
CA LEU A 10 32.89 16.39 -22.68
C LEU A 10 34.02 15.73 -23.48
N SER A 11 33.86 14.48 -23.91
CA SER A 11 34.57 13.98 -25.10
C SER A 11 33.60 13.20 -26.00
N LYS A 12 33.70 13.49 -27.30
CA LYS A 12 32.95 12.87 -28.41
C LYS A 12 33.78 11.75 -29.03
N SER A 13 33.06 10.80 -29.63
CA SER A 13 33.41 9.96 -30.79
C SER A 13 34.58 8.98 -30.71
N CYS A 14 34.24 7.69 -30.78
CA CYS A 14 34.86 6.74 -31.71
C CYS A 14 33.82 5.73 -32.19
N TYR A 15 33.58 5.74 -33.50
CA TYR A 15 32.93 4.68 -34.26
C TYR A 15 33.95 3.54 -34.48
N LEU A 16 33.55 2.28 -34.31
CA LEU A 16 34.03 1.18 -35.17
C LEU A 16 33.02 0.00 -35.14
N PRO A 17 32.91 -0.80 -36.22
CA PRO A 17 31.81 -1.73 -36.46
C PRO A 17 32.19 -3.22 -36.30
N PHE A 18 31.18 -4.10 -36.52
CA PHE A 18 31.23 -5.57 -36.68
C PHE A 18 31.30 -6.45 -35.43
N PHE A 19 30.27 -7.29 -35.18
CA PHE A 19 30.17 -8.65 -35.75
C PHE A 19 28.81 -9.29 -35.42
N LEU A 20 28.16 -9.88 -36.43
CA LEU A 20 27.08 -10.85 -36.24
C LEU A 20 27.63 -12.11 -35.57
N SER A 21 26.91 -12.62 -34.57
CA SER A 21 26.96 -14.04 -34.23
C SER A 21 25.61 -14.49 -33.68
N SER A 22 24.99 -15.37 -34.44
CA SER A 22 23.83 -16.18 -34.12
C SER A 22 24.12 -17.12 -32.94
N LYS A 23 23.28 -17.08 -31.90
CA LYS A 23 22.94 -18.26 -31.09
C LYS A 23 21.64 -18.00 -30.33
N LEU A 24 20.57 -18.54 -30.91
CA LEU A 24 19.31 -18.84 -30.24
C LEU A 24 19.56 -19.91 -29.17
N THR A 25 19.17 -19.66 -27.93
CA THR A 25 18.75 -20.74 -27.00
C THR A 25 17.77 -20.19 -25.96
N ASN A 26 16.57 -20.80 -25.97
CA ASN A 26 15.54 -20.77 -24.93
C ASN A 26 16.10 -21.04 -23.52
N PRO A 27 15.51 -20.44 -22.47
CA PRO A 27 15.53 -21.03 -21.14
C PRO A 27 14.10 -21.16 -20.59
N PHE A 28 13.33 -22.12 -21.10
CA PHE A 28 12.22 -22.72 -20.36
C PHE A 28 12.28 -24.24 -20.51
N ALA A 29 12.89 -24.88 -19.51
CA ALA A 29 12.83 -26.28 -19.07
C ALA A 29 14.10 -26.52 -18.24
N SER A 30 14.13 -27.13 -17.06
CA SER A 30 13.15 -27.70 -16.14
C SER A 30 13.94 -28.16 -14.89
N LEU A 31 13.35 -28.01 -13.70
CA LEU A 31 13.44 -28.94 -12.53
C LEU A 31 14.82 -29.39 -12.02
N ASN A 32 15.20 -29.00 -10.78
CA ASN A 32 14.97 -29.83 -9.58
C ASN A 32 15.77 -29.36 -8.34
N SER A 33 15.05 -29.29 -7.21
CA SER A 33 15.44 -29.60 -5.82
C SER A 33 16.82 -29.19 -5.28
N ASN A 34 16.83 -28.27 -4.30
CA ASN A 34 17.39 -28.60 -2.99
C ASN A 34 16.80 -27.72 -1.87
N PRO A 35 16.61 -28.27 -0.64
CA PRO A 35 15.88 -27.65 0.44
C PRO A 35 16.80 -26.83 1.35
N GLY A 36 16.38 -25.64 1.74
CA GLY A 36 17.11 -24.85 2.74
C GLY A 36 16.31 -23.62 3.13
N PHE A 37 16.23 -23.36 4.43
CA PHE A 37 15.49 -22.28 5.11
C PHE A 37 14.04 -22.60 5.53
N ILE A 38 13.92 -23.66 6.34
CA ILE A 38 12.97 -23.68 7.47
C ILE A 38 13.74 -23.15 8.68
N SER A 39 13.46 -21.93 9.14
CA SER A 39 13.83 -21.46 10.49
C SER A 39 13.26 -20.06 10.74
N ASN A 40 12.12 -20.01 11.44
CA ASN A 40 11.72 -19.02 12.45
C ASN A 40 10.20 -18.93 12.60
N CYS A 41 9.59 -20.09 12.87
CA CYS A 41 8.21 -20.19 13.33
C CYS A 41 8.15 -20.90 14.70
N GLU A 42 9.05 -20.52 15.62
CA GLU A 42 9.05 -21.03 17.02
C GLU A 42 8.89 -19.94 18.07
N SER A 43 9.11 -18.67 17.75
CA SER A 43 9.06 -17.57 18.72
C SER A 43 7.64 -17.06 19.06
N VAL A 44 6.60 -17.54 18.36
CA VAL A 44 5.19 -17.19 18.66
C VAL A 44 4.46 -18.30 19.44
N LYS A 45 4.86 -19.58 19.29
CA LYS A 45 4.29 -20.70 20.08
C LYS A 45 4.72 -20.69 21.55
N LEU A 46 5.93 -20.19 21.84
CA LEU A 46 6.49 -20.15 23.20
C LEU A 46 5.84 -19.13 24.15
N ARG A 47 5.12 -18.11 23.64
CA ARG A 47 4.34 -17.19 24.50
C ARG A 47 2.92 -17.67 24.78
N PHE A 48 2.38 -18.57 23.96
CA PHE A 48 1.03 -19.11 24.16
C PHE A 48 1.03 -20.40 25.00
N GLN A 49 2.10 -21.20 24.95
CA GLN A 49 2.18 -22.46 25.70
C GLN A 49 2.60 -22.31 27.17
N ARG A 50 3.17 -21.17 27.60
CA ARG A 50 3.56 -20.96 29.01
C ARG A 50 2.39 -20.66 29.98
N ARG A 51 1.14 -20.62 29.49
CA ARG A 51 -0.04 -20.41 30.35
C ARG A 51 -1.01 -21.59 30.43
N MET A 52 -0.68 -22.73 29.81
CA MET A 52 -1.47 -23.96 29.85
C MET A 52 -0.56 -25.13 30.19
N SER A 53 -0.11 -25.20 31.43
CA SER A 53 0.46 -26.42 32.02
C SER A 53 -0.36 -26.76 33.25
N VAL A 54 -1.54 -27.33 33.01
CA VAL A 54 -2.26 -28.09 34.05
C VAL A 54 -1.90 -29.54 33.80
N ASN A 55 -1.16 -30.13 34.75
CA ASN A 55 -0.79 -31.54 34.75
C ASN A 55 -2.05 -32.40 34.61
N SER A 56 -2.17 -33.11 33.49
CA SER A 56 -3.15 -34.16 33.27
C SER A 56 -2.49 -35.52 33.55
N HIS A 57 -2.50 -35.94 34.81
CA HIS A 57 -2.44 -37.35 35.16
C HIS A 57 -3.28 -37.55 36.43
N ASN A 58 -4.43 -38.19 36.29
CA ASN A 58 -4.97 -39.09 37.31
C ASN A 58 -6.01 -40.01 36.68
N LEU A 59 -5.69 -41.29 36.68
CA LEU A 59 -6.64 -42.40 36.72
C LEU A 59 -6.12 -43.29 37.83
N VAL A 60 -6.78 -43.31 38.98
CA VAL A 60 -7.33 -44.52 39.63
C VAL A 60 -8.34 -44.02 40.68
N SER A 61 -9.45 -44.75 40.75
CA SER A 61 -10.58 -44.55 41.65
C SER A 61 -10.19 -44.76 43.11
N GLU A 62 -10.79 -44.02 44.02
CA GLU A 62 -11.14 -44.57 45.34
C GLU A 62 -12.26 -43.76 45.98
N ASN A 63 -13.34 -44.47 46.32
CA ASN A 63 -14.43 -43.99 47.16
C ASN A 63 -13.88 -43.73 48.56
N ALA A 64 -13.95 -42.50 49.05
CA ALA A 64 -13.90 -42.22 50.47
C ALA A 64 -14.65 -40.92 50.76
N ALA A 65 -15.73 -41.05 51.53
CA ALA A 65 -16.35 -39.93 52.22
C ALA A 65 -15.31 -39.32 53.17
N SER A 66 -14.90 -38.08 52.93
CA SER A 66 -14.21 -37.29 53.94
C SER A 66 -14.54 -35.81 53.75
N SER A 67 -15.11 -35.22 54.80
CA SER A 67 -15.31 -33.79 54.96
C SER A 67 -14.02 -33.02 54.70
N THR A 68 -13.97 -32.28 53.61
CA THR A 68 -12.92 -31.29 53.38
C THR A 68 -13.44 -29.94 53.81
N MET A 69 -12.81 -29.35 54.83
CA MET A 69 -12.90 -27.92 55.11
C MET A 69 -12.62 -27.17 53.81
N ASP A 70 -13.60 -26.39 53.35
CA ASP A 70 -13.45 -25.48 52.22
C ASP A 70 -12.23 -24.58 52.46
N ASP A 71 -11.27 -24.59 51.54
CA ASP A 71 -10.21 -23.57 51.53
C ASP A 71 -10.89 -22.21 51.37
N PRO A 72 -10.87 -21.32 52.37
CA PRO A 72 -11.59 -20.04 52.34
C PRO A 72 -11.05 -19.07 51.26
N ARG A 73 -10.02 -19.49 50.53
CA ARG A 73 -9.43 -18.76 49.40
C ARG A 73 -9.92 -19.24 48.02
N LYS A 74 -10.72 -20.31 47.93
CA LYS A 74 -11.28 -20.75 46.65
C LYS A 74 -12.50 -19.88 46.33
N PRO A 75 -12.50 -19.11 45.22
CA PRO A 75 -13.66 -18.31 44.86
C PRO A 75 -14.90 -19.22 44.72
N PRO A 76 -16.10 -18.76 45.11
CA PRO A 76 -17.31 -19.55 45.02
C PRO A 76 -17.51 -20.00 43.57
N VAL A 77 -17.66 -21.31 43.36
CA VAL A 77 -17.93 -21.87 42.05
C VAL A 77 -19.35 -21.46 41.66
N VAL A 78 -19.49 -20.40 40.87
CA VAL A 78 -20.79 -19.98 40.34
C VAL A 78 -21.22 -21.02 39.31
N PRO A 79 -22.36 -21.71 39.51
CA PRO A 79 -22.87 -22.66 38.53
C PRO A 79 -23.20 -21.93 37.24
N ILE A 80 -22.64 -22.38 36.13
CA ILE A 80 -22.95 -21.82 34.81
C ILE A 80 -24.25 -22.50 34.34
N PRO A 81 -25.34 -21.75 34.11
CA PRO A 81 -26.58 -22.33 33.64
C PRO A 81 -26.46 -22.86 32.20
N SER A 82 -27.31 -23.82 31.84
CA SER A 82 -27.26 -24.44 30.50
C SER A 82 -27.58 -23.40 29.42
N PRO A 83 -26.73 -23.25 28.37
CA PRO A 83 -26.96 -22.29 27.28
C PRO A 83 -28.24 -22.54 26.49
N GLU A 84 -28.78 -23.77 26.52
CA GLU A 84 -29.97 -24.15 25.77
C GLU A 84 -31.27 -23.72 26.45
N THR A 85 -31.24 -23.47 27.76
CA THR A 85 -32.45 -23.27 28.57
C THR A 85 -32.46 -21.94 29.33
N ALA A 86 -31.32 -21.28 29.48
CA ALA A 86 -31.18 -20.05 30.26
C ALA A 86 -31.03 -18.81 29.37
N GLU A 87 -31.31 -17.64 29.94
CA GLU A 87 -31.17 -16.36 29.24
C GLU A 87 -29.68 -16.05 28.94
N PRO A 88 -29.32 -15.59 27.73
CA PRO A 88 -27.92 -15.34 27.34
C PRO A 88 -27.16 -14.41 28.30
N ILE A 89 -27.85 -13.44 28.90
CA ILE A 89 -27.24 -12.51 29.86
C ILE A 89 -26.90 -13.17 31.20
N GLU A 90 -27.67 -14.16 31.63
CA GLU A 90 -27.41 -14.92 32.86
C GLU A 90 -26.20 -15.83 32.66
N VAL A 91 -26.13 -16.51 31.51
CA VAL A 91 -24.96 -17.31 31.11
C VAL A 91 -23.72 -16.43 31.02
N PHE A 92 -23.82 -15.25 30.39
CA PHE A 92 -22.70 -14.30 30.28
C PHE A 92 -22.18 -13.86 31.65
N ARG A 93 -23.06 -13.46 32.57
CA ARG A 93 -22.68 -13.05 33.93
C ARG A 93 -22.11 -14.21 34.75
N ALA A 94 -22.65 -15.41 34.61
CA ALA A 94 -22.13 -16.60 35.28
C ALA A 94 -20.72 -16.95 34.77
N LEU A 95 -20.44 -16.77 33.48
CA LEU A 95 -19.10 -16.94 32.90
C LEU A 95 -18.11 -15.91 33.45
N GLU A 96 -18.48 -14.63 33.52
CA GLU A 96 -17.65 -13.59 34.13
C GLU A 96 -17.34 -13.90 35.60
N ALA A 97 -18.36 -14.29 36.36
CA ALA A 97 -18.23 -14.62 37.79
C ALA A 97 -17.38 -15.87 38.03
N SER A 98 -17.56 -16.91 37.20
CA SER A 98 -16.81 -18.17 37.28
C SER A 98 -15.32 -17.99 36.93
N LEU A 99 -15.02 -17.13 35.95
CA LEU A 99 -13.65 -16.81 35.54
C LEU A 99 -13.01 -15.70 36.40
N GLY A 100 -13.78 -15.04 37.26
CA GLY A 100 -13.32 -13.92 38.08
C GLY A 100 -12.85 -12.72 37.25
N LEU A 101 -13.42 -12.51 36.07
CA LEU A 101 -13.04 -11.43 35.15
C LEU A 101 -14.26 -10.86 34.43
N GLN A 102 -14.20 -9.57 34.08
CA GLN A 102 -15.17 -8.96 33.18
C GLN A 102 -14.70 -9.09 31.74
N PHE A 103 -15.61 -9.43 30.84
CA PHE A 103 -15.34 -9.41 29.42
C PHE A 103 -15.36 -7.96 28.92
N SER A 104 -14.29 -7.55 28.26
CA SER A 104 -14.19 -6.21 27.70
C SER A 104 -15.16 -6.02 26.53
N SER A 105 -15.86 -4.89 26.50
CA SER A 105 -16.61 -4.42 25.33
C SER A 105 -15.72 -3.70 24.31
N GLN A 106 -14.45 -3.47 24.63
CA GLN A 106 -13.50 -2.89 23.69
C GLN A 106 -13.21 -3.89 22.57
N PRO A 107 -13.06 -3.42 21.32
CA PRO A 107 -12.73 -4.30 20.21
C PRO A 107 -11.38 -4.96 20.47
N ILE A 108 -11.31 -6.27 20.22
CA ILE A 108 -10.07 -7.06 20.38
C ILE A 108 -8.95 -6.50 19.51
N PHE A 109 -9.31 -5.98 18.33
CA PHE A 109 -8.37 -5.34 17.42
C PHE A 109 -8.80 -3.89 17.18
N PRO A 110 -7.89 -2.90 17.33
CA PRO A 110 -8.22 -1.52 17.05
C PRO A 110 -8.58 -1.35 15.56
N LYS A 111 -9.36 -0.32 15.25
CA LYS A 111 -9.61 0.04 13.85
C LYS A 111 -8.26 0.27 13.14
N PRO A 112 -8.08 -0.24 11.91
CA PRO A 112 -6.86 -0.01 11.14
C PRO A 112 -6.56 1.48 10.99
N GLY A 113 -5.28 1.83 11.09
CA GLY A 113 -4.83 3.20 10.85
C GLY A 113 -4.90 3.57 9.37
N PRO A 114 -4.80 4.87 9.04
CA PRO A 114 -4.83 5.30 7.66
C PRO A 114 -3.61 4.80 6.86
N LEU A 115 -3.84 4.49 5.59
CA LEU A 115 -2.82 4.02 4.65
C LEU A 115 -2.37 5.15 3.72
N ILE A 116 -1.13 5.05 3.21
CA ILE A 116 -0.70 5.82 2.03
C ILE A 116 -0.63 4.86 0.85
N ILE A 117 -1.38 5.15 -0.22
CA ILE A 117 -1.50 4.36 -1.43
C ILE A 117 -0.93 5.18 -2.58
N VAL A 118 0.20 4.73 -3.13
CA VAL A 118 0.84 5.33 -4.30
C VAL A 118 0.36 4.60 -5.54
N ILE A 119 -0.38 5.30 -6.40
CA ILE A 119 -0.85 4.76 -7.68
C ILE A 119 -0.01 5.38 -8.79
N SER A 120 0.72 4.53 -9.49
CA SER A 120 1.50 4.92 -10.65
C SER A 120 1.29 3.93 -11.79
N GLY A 121 1.83 4.24 -12.95
CA GLY A 121 1.69 3.40 -14.14
C GLY A 121 1.99 4.19 -15.42
N PRO A 122 2.32 3.49 -16.51
CA PRO A 122 2.70 4.12 -17.77
C PRO A 122 1.63 5.04 -18.34
N SER A 123 2.03 5.95 -19.22
CA SER A 123 1.06 6.75 -19.99
C SER A 123 0.14 5.85 -20.83
N GLY A 124 -1.16 6.15 -20.85
CA GLY A 124 -2.16 5.40 -21.63
C GLY A 124 -2.87 4.27 -20.89
N VAL A 125 -2.47 3.91 -19.67
CA VAL A 125 -3.09 2.80 -18.91
C VAL A 125 -4.45 3.11 -18.28
N GLY A 126 -4.91 4.36 -18.34
CA GLY A 126 -6.21 4.77 -17.80
C GLY A 126 -6.21 5.12 -16.30
N LYS A 127 -5.06 5.52 -15.75
CA LYS A 127 -4.90 5.92 -14.34
C LYS A 127 -5.95 6.91 -13.84
N ASP A 128 -6.23 7.97 -14.61
CA ASP A 128 -7.21 8.99 -14.21
C ASP A 128 -8.64 8.43 -14.16
N ALA A 129 -8.99 7.51 -15.06
CA ALA A 129 -10.30 6.87 -15.06
C ALA A 129 -10.49 5.97 -13.83
N VAL A 130 -9.48 5.16 -13.50
CA VAL A 130 -9.46 4.30 -12.31
C VAL A 130 -9.57 5.15 -11.03
N ILE A 131 -8.79 6.21 -10.93
CA ILE A 131 -8.79 7.11 -9.76
C ILE A 131 -10.12 7.84 -9.60
N LYS A 132 -10.69 8.33 -10.71
CA LYS A 132 -12.01 8.98 -10.69
C LYS A 132 -13.07 8.01 -10.17
N ARG A 133 -13.09 6.79 -10.72
CA ARG A 133 -14.07 5.79 -10.32
C ARG A 133 -13.87 5.33 -8.88
N LEU A 134 -12.63 5.14 -8.44
CA LEU A 134 -12.30 4.81 -7.05
C LEU A 134 -12.83 5.87 -6.07
N ARG A 135 -12.72 7.16 -6.42
CA ARG A 135 -13.26 8.26 -5.61
C ARG A 135 -14.78 8.20 -5.45
N GLU A 136 -15.49 7.69 -6.45
CA GLU A 136 -16.95 7.59 -6.44
C GLU A 136 -17.45 6.42 -5.59
N VAL A 137 -16.68 5.32 -5.51
CA VAL A 137 -17.10 4.11 -4.78
C VAL A 137 -16.61 4.06 -3.34
N ARG A 138 -15.57 4.84 -3.00
CA ARG A 138 -14.90 4.74 -1.70
C ARG A 138 -14.64 6.10 -1.07
N GLU A 139 -15.49 6.43 -0.09
CA GLU A 139 -15.56 7.75 0.57
C GLU A 139 -14.45 7.98 1.63
N ASP A 140 -13.81 6.91 2.14
CA ASP A 140 -12.75 7.01 3.15
C ASP A 140 -11.36 7.38 2.58
N LEU A 141 -11.31 7.72 1.28
CA LEU A 141 -10.09 8.09 0.57
C LEU A 141 -9.98 9.61 0.36
N HIS A 142 -8.82 10.16 0.69
CA HIS A 142 -8.40 11.49 0.29
C HIS A 142 -7.39 11.43 -0.85
N PHE A 143 -7.73 12.03 -1.99
CA PHE A 143 -6.84 12.15 -3.14
C PHE A 143 -6.06 13.45 -3.05
N VAL A 144 -4.75 13.36 -2.89
CA VAL A 144 -3.91 14.54 -2.71
C VAL A 144 -3.85 15.35 -4.00
N VAL A 145 -4.17 16.65 -3.87
CA VAL A 145 -4.05 17.60 -4.96
C VAL A 145 -2.58 18.04 -5.05
N THR A 146 -1.92 17.70 -6.15
CA THR A 146 -0.51 18.02 -6.38
C THR A 146 -0.32 19.49 -6.77
N ALA A 147 0.75 20.12 -6.32
CA ALA A 147 1.16 21.43 -6.80
C ALA A 147 1.88 21.31 -8.16
N THR A 148 1.73 22.30 -9.02
CA THR A 148 2.45 22.36 -10.30
C THR A 148 2.74 23.79 -10.74
N SER A 149 3.87 23.99 -11.40
CA SER A 149 4.25 25.28 -12.00
C SER A 149 3.71 25.48 -13.43
N ARG A 150 3.04 24.47 -14.00
CA ARG A 150 2.51 24.58 -15.36
C ARG A 150 1.29 25.49 -15.41
N ALA A 151 1.03 26.07 -16.57
CA ALA A 151 -0.23 26.76 -16.79
C ALA A 151 -1.43 25.82 -16.69
N LYS A 152 -2.51 26.33 -16.10
CA LYS A 152 -3.81 25.67 -16.04
C LYS A 152 -4.39 25.49 -17.45
N ARG A 153 -4.88 24.28 -17.77
CA ARG A 153 -5.54 24.00 -19.05
C ARG A 153 -7.01 24.39 -19.01
N PRO A 154 -7.67 24.59 -20.17
CA PRO A 154 -9.10 24.80 -20.22
C PRO A 154 -9.86 23.66 -19.54
N GLY A 155 -10.79 24.01 -18.63
CA GLY A 155 -11.59 23.05 -17.86
C GLY A 155 -10.98 22.60 -16.53
N GLU A 156 -9.70 22.88 -16.26
CA GLU A 156 -9.09 22.57 -14.96
C GLU A 156 -9.44 23.63 -13.90
N VAL A 157 -9.55 23.17 -12.66
CA VAL A 157 -9.92 23.95 -11.49
C VAL A 157 -8.78 23.90 -10.47
N ASP A 158 -8.34 25.09 -10.05
CA ASP A 158 -7.32 25.24 -9.03
C ASP A 158 -7.81 24.71 -7.67
N GLY A 159 -6.93 24.04 -6.93
CA GLY A 159 -7.24 23.38 -5.67
C GLY A 159 -8.07 22.09 -5.80
N LYS A 160 -8.43 21.69 -7.03
CA LYS A 160 -9.14 20.43 -7.31
C LYS A 160 -8.32 19.50 -8.20
N ASP A 161 -7.88 19.99 -9.34
CA ASP A 161 -7.09 19.21 -10.28
C ASP A 161 -5.60 19.29 -9.93
N TYR A 162 -5.13 20.51 -9.66
CA TYR A 162 -3.80 20.86 -9.17
C TYR A 162 -3.88 22.12 -8.32
N PHE A 163 -2.86 22.37 -7.49
CA PHE A 163 -2.52 23.73 -7.08
C PHE A 163 -1.61 24.34 -8.12
N PHE A 164 -2.14 25.28 -8.91
CA PHE A 164 -1.41 25.99 -9.95
C PHE A 164 -0.68 27.16 -9.32
N VAL A 165 0.61 26.99 -9.10
CA VAL A 165 1.49 27.97 -8.44
C VAL A 165 2.50 28.54 -9.42
N SER A 166 3.04 29.72 -9.14
CA SER A 166 4.17 30.22 -9.92
C SER A 166 5.42 29.36 -9.71
N LYS A 167 6.40 29.48 -10.62
CA LYS A 167 7.68 28.78 -10.45
C LYS A 167 8.39 29.26 -9.18
N GLU A 168 8.34 30.56 -8.90
CA GLU A 168 8.94 31.20 -7.74
C GLU A 168 8.30 30.70 -6.44
N GLU A 169 6.97 30.59 -6.43
CA GLU A 169 6.23 30.02 -5.30
C GLU A 169 6.56 28.54 -5.10
N PHE A 170 6.60 27.74 -6.17
CA PHE A 170 6.98 26.33 -6.08
C PHE A 170 8.39 26.17 -5.48
N LEU A 171 9.36 26.97 -5.91
CA LEU A 171 10.70 26.97 -5.35
C LEU A 171 10.71 27.39 -3.87
N SER A 172 9.83 28.32 -3.46
CA SER A 172 9.65 28.67 -2.06
C SER A 172 9.12 27.49 -1.23
N MET A 173 8.15 26.72 -1.76
CA MET A 173 7.64 25.51 -1.09
C MET A 173 8.75 24.46 -0.88
N ILE A 174 9.66 24.31 -1.85
CA ILE A 174 10.85 23.45 -1.71
C ILE A 174 11.75 23.96 -0.57
N GLN A 175 12.08 25.26 -0.56
CA GLN A 175 12.94 25.86 0.48
C GLN A 175 12.36 25.72 1.89
N LYS A 176 11.03 25.78 2.01
CA LYS A 176 10.30 25.60 3.27
C LYS A 176 10.06 24.13 3.65
N ASN A 177 10.53 23.18 2.84
CA ASN A 177 10.34 21.74 3.06
C ASN A 177 8.86 21.30 3.14
N GLU A 178 7.99 21.99 2.41
CA GLU A 178 6.53 21.79 2.42
C GLU A 178 6.09 20.61 1.53
N LEU A 179 6.96 20.17 0.62
CA LEU A 179 6.69 19.10 -0.33
C LEU A 179 7.29 17.77 0.15
N LEU A 180 6.50 16.69 0.08
CA LEU A 180 6.95 15.32 0.37
C LEU A 180 7.89 14.84 -0.73
N GLU A 181 7.52 15.11 -1.97
CA GLU A 181 8.26 14.77 -3.17
C GLU A 181 8.03 15.88 -4.20
N TYR A 182 9.02 16.11 -5.05
CA TYR A 182 8.89 16.97 -6.20
C TYR A 182 9.82 16.54 -7.34
N ALA A 183 9.37 16.76 -8.58
CA ALA A 183 10.11 16.45 -9.79
C ALA A 183 9.83 17.48 -10.90
N LEU A 184 10.72 17.50 -11.90
CA LEU A 184 10.52 18.23 -13.15
C LEU A 184 9.98 17.26 -14.20
N VAL A 185 8.73 17.42 -14.59
CA VAL A 185 7.99 16.48 -15.45
C VAL A 185 7.56 17.20 -16.71
N TYR A 186 8.15 16.83 -17.85
CA TYR A 186 7.97 17.51 -19.14
C TYR A 186 8.28 19.03 -19.10
N GLY A 187 9.22 19.44 -18.25
CA GLY A 187 9.66 20.84 -18.14
C GLY A 187 8.91 21.67 -17.08
N ASP A 188 7.88 21.12 -16.45
CA ASP A 188 7.13 21.77 -15.38
C ASP A 188 7.40 21.11 -14.02
N TYR A 189 7.46 21.89 -12.95
CA TYR A 189 7.54 21.34 -11.60
C TYR A 189 6.22 20.71 -11.20
N LYS A 190 6.32 19.59 -10.49
CA LYS A 190 5.21 18.91 -9.81
C LYS A 190 5.65 18.48 -8.43
N GLY A 191 4.76 18.58 -7.45
CA GLY A 191 5.09 18.18 -6.09
C GLY A 191 3.87 17.88 -5.24
N ILE A 192 4.12 17.17 -4.14
CA ILE A 192 3.08 16.65 -3.25
C ILE A 192 3.12 17.40 -1.92
N PRO A 193 2.14 18.27 -1.62
CA PRO A 193 2.13 19.04 -0.36
C PRO A 193 1.93 18.14 0.87
N LYS A 194 2.84 18.20 1.85
CA LYS A 194 2.77 17.39 3.09
C LYS A 194 1.54 17.71 3.95
N GLN A 195 1.07 18.95 3.92
CA GLN A 195 -0.02 19.42 4.78
C GLN A 195 -1.31 18.65 4.54
N GLN A 196 -1.69 18.40 3.28
CA GLN A 196 -2.88 17.61 2.94
C GLN A 196 -2.80 16.20 3.51
N ILE A 197 -1.64 15.56 3.37
CA ILE A 197 -1.42 14.19 3.86
C ILE A 197 -1.65 14.14 5.36
N ARG A 198 -0.98 15.02 6.13
CA ARG A 198 -1.13 15.05 7.60
C ARG A 198 -2.57 15.32 8.02
N GLN A 199 -3.19 16.36 7.47
CA GLN A 199 -4.53 16.79 7.86
C GLN A 199 -5.60 15.72 7.63
N TYR A 200 -5.54 14.99 6.51
CA TYR A 200 -6.54 13.97 6.20
C TYR A 200 -6.26 12.64 6.89
N MET A 201 -5.00 12.30 7.15
CA MET A 201 -4.68 11.15 8.00
C MET A 201 -5.16 11.34 9.44
N GLU A 202 -5.04 12.55 10.00
CA GLU A 202 -5.58 12.87 11.34
C GLU A 202 -7.10 12.70 11.41
N LYS A 203 -7.80 12.86 10.27
CA LYS A 203 -9.25 12.60 10.15
C LYS A 203 -9.59 11.13 9.94
N GLY A 204 -8.60 10.24 9.86
CA GLY A 204 -8.80 8.82 9.61
C GLY A 204 -8.92 8.43 8.13
N CYS A 205 -8.67 9.33 7.19
CA CYS A 205 -8.75 9.06 5.76
C CYS A 205 -7.48 8.41 5.22
N ASP A 206 -7.62 7.40 4.38
CA ASP A 206 -6.52 6.88 3.59
C ASP A 206 -6.10 7.90 2.53
N ILE A 207 -4.80 7.96 2.25
CA ILE A 207 -4.23 8.93 1.33
C ILE A 207 -3.89 8.26 0.00
N VAL A 208 -4.43 8.80 -1.09
CA VAL A 208 -4.10 8.35 -2.45
C VAL A 208 -3.20 9.38 -3.12
N LEU A 209 -2.00 8.93 -3.49
CA LEU A 209 -0.99 9.71 -4.23
C LEU A 209 -0.97 9.26 -5.69
N ARG A 210 -1.34 10.17 -6.60
CA ARG A 210 -1.24 9.97 -8.06
C ARG A 210 0.04 10.59 -8.59
N VAL A 211 1.03 9.76 -8.90
CA VAL A 211 2.35 10.19 -9.40
C VAL A 211 2.71 9.49 -10.70
N ASP A 212 3.75 9.96 -11.39
CA ASP A 212 4.41 9.22 -12.47
C ASP A 212 5.41 8.20 -11.92
N ILE A 213 6.12 7.48 -12.80
CA ILE A 213 7.07 6.46 -12.36
C ILE A 213 8.22 7.09 -11.59
N GLN A 214 8.78 8.21 -12.07
CA GLN A 214 9.87 8.90 -11.40
C GLN A 214 9.49 9.32 -9.97
N GLY A 215 8.33 9.96 -9.80
CA GLY A 215 7.82 10.36 -8.49
C GLY A 215 7.55 9.15 -7.60
N ALA A 216 7.01 8.05 -8.16
CA ALA A 216 6.83 6.81 -7.41
C ALA A 216 8.16 6.23 -6.90
N MET A 217 9.24 6.27 -7.70
CA MET A 217 10.56 5.79 -7.27
C MET A 217 11.15 6.65 -6.17
N THR A 218 10.95 7.97 -6.23
CA THR A 218 11.35 8.88 -5.15
C THR A 218 10.56 8.57 -3.87
N LEU A 219 9.24 8.44 -3.97
CA LEU A 219 8.39 8.06 -2.83
C LEU A 219 8.75 6.69 -2.26
N ARG A 220 9.15 5.72 -3.10
CA ARG A 220 9.59 4.39 -2.65
C ARG A 220 10.80 4.49 -1.73
N ARG A 221 11.72 5.42 -2.00
CA ARG A 221 12.89 5.68 -1.13
C ARG A 221 12.48 6.39 0.16
N ILE A 222 11.63 7.41 0.06
CA ILE A 222 11.21 8.25 1.20
C ILE A 222 10.31 7.47 2.16
N LEU A 223 9.24 6.87 1.64
CA LEU A 223 8.21 6.19 2.43
C LEU A 223 8.55 4.72 2.68
N SER A 224 9.30 4.05 1.79
CA SER A 224 9.69 2.65 1.94
C SER A 224 8.51 1.76 2.36
N LYS A 225 8.51 1.25 3.61
CA LYS A 225 7.46 0.36 4.14
C LYS A 225 6.18 1.09 4.57
N SER A 226 6.21 2.42 4.64
CA SER A 226 5.11 3.29 5.09
C SER A 226 3.99 3.46 4.05
N ALA A 227 4.20 3.03 2.80
CA ALA A 227 3.21 3.17 1.73
C ALA A 227 3.07 1.89 0.90
N ILE A 228 1.91 1.76 0.28
CA ILE A 228 1.55 0.68 -0.64
C ILE A 228 1.72 1.20 -2.06
N PHE A 229 2.51 0.49 -2.86
CA PHE A 229 2.81 0.88 -4.23
C PHE A 229 2.03 0.01 -5.21
N VAL A 230 1.11 0.63 -5.96
CA VAL A 230 0.28 -0.04 -6.96
C VAL A 230 0.65 0.43 -8.36
N PHE A 231 0.99 -0.51 -9.23
CA PHE A 231 1.30 -0.29 -10.62
C PHE A 231 0.10 -0.61 -11.51
N LEU A 232 -0.46 0.40 -12.17
CA LEU A 232 -1.53 0.23 -13.14
C LEU A 232 -0.96 -0.07 -14.52
N VAL A 233 -1.47 -1.11 -15.16
CA VAL A 233 -1.09 -1.52 -16.53
C VAL A 233 -2.32 -1.69 -17.40
N ALA A 234 -2.16 -1.59 -18.71
CA ALA A 234 -3.15 -2.10 -19.64
C ALA A 234 -3.02 -3.63 -19.79
N GLU A 235 -3.99 -4.26 -20.41
CA GLU A 235 -3.98 -5.69 -20.73
C GLU A 235 -2.87 -6.10 -21.71
N SER A 236 -2.35 -5.14 -22.48
CA SER A 236 -1.23 -5.35 -23.41
C SER A 236 -0.58 -4.02 -23.79
N GLU A 237 0.65 -4.09 -24.32
CA GLU A 237 1.33 -2.94 -24.92
C GLU A 237 0.51 -2.37 -26.09
N GLU A 238 -0.10 -3.23 -26.91
CA GLU A 238 -0.97 -2.81 -28.02
C GLU A 238 -2.17 -1.99 -27.50
N ALA A 239 -2.85 -2.45 -26.45
CA ALA A 239 -3.97 -1.72 -25.85
C ALA A 239 -3.52 -0.36 -25.29
N MET A 240 -2.36 -0.31 -24.64
CA MET A 240 -1.78 0.95 -24.15
C MET A 240 -1.51 1.93 -25.29
N VAL A 241 -0.90 1.47 -26.40
CA VAL A 241 -0.60 2.31 -27.57
C VAL A 241 -1.88 2.77 -28.27
N LYS A 242 -2.89 1.89 -28.45
CA LYS A 242 -4.19 2.27 -29.00
C LYS A 242 -4.85 3.39 -28.20
N ARG A 243 -4.85 3.28 -26.86
CA ARG A 243 -5.38 4.34 -25.98
C ARG A 243 -4.64 5.67 -26.11
N LEU A 244 -3.34 5.66 -26.41
CA LEU A 244 -2.58 6.89 -26.67
C LEU A 244 -2.95 7.51 -28.02
N ILE A 245 -3.12 6.69 -29.06
CA ILE A 245 -3.57 7.14 -30.39
C ILE A 245 -4.98 7.75 -30.31
N ASP A 246 -5.90 7.08 -29.60
CA ASP A 246 -7.31 7.48 -29.51
C ASP A 246 -7.53 8.82 -28.81
N ARG A 247 -6.54 9.33 -28.07
CA ARG A 247 -6.62 10.66 -27.45
C ARG A 247 -6.72 11.78 -28.48
N LYS A 248 -6.23 11.59 -29.71
CA LYS A 248 -6.31 12.56 -30.83
C LYS A 248 -5.82 13.99 -30.52
N THR A 249 -5.04 14.18 -29.45
CA THR A 249 -4.58 15.50 -28.97
C THR A 249 -3.09 15.73 -29.17
N GLU A 250 -2.39 14.85 -29.89
CA GLU A 250 -0.92 14.82 -29.91
C GLU A 250 -0.35 14.91 -31.33
N THR A 251 0.81 15.56 -31.44
CA THR A 251 1.61 15.52 -32.67
C THR A 251 2.29 14.15 -32.82
N LYS A 252 2.76 13.82 -34.02
CA LYS A 252 3.47 12.57 -34.30
C LYS A 252 4.69 12.38 -33.40
N GLU A 253 5.45 13.46 -33.20
CA GLU A 253 6.66 13.47 -32.38
C GLU A 253 6.33 13.23 -30.90
N THR A 254 5.25 13.86 -30.41
CA THR A 254 4.79 13.71 -29.02
C THR A 254 4.30 12.30 -28.75
N LEU A 255 3.54 11.71 -29.70
CA LEU A 255 3.04 10.35 -29.58
C LEU A 255 4.20 9.34 -29.53
N LEU A 256 5.19 9.48 -30.42
CA LEU A 256 6.36 8.60 -30.44
C LEU A 256 7.15 8.68 -29.12
N MET A 257 7.36 9.89 -28.60
CA MET A 257 7.98 10.10 -27.29
C MET A 257 7.18 9.41 -26.18
N ARG A 258 5.85 9.56 -26.14
CA ARG A 258 5.02 8.93 -25.09
C ARG A 258 5.03 7.41 -25.16
N VAL A 259 4.97 6.83 -26.36
CA VAL A 259 5.05 5.37 -26.52
C VAL A 259 6.42 4.87 -26.04
N ALA A 260 7.51 5.52 -26.44
CA ALA A 260 8.85 5.16 -25.97
C ALA A 260 8.98 5.27 -24.44
N THR A 261 8.51 6.37 -23.86
CA THR A 261 8.49 6.57 -22.40
C THR A 261 7.65 5.49 -21.70
N ALA A 262 6.45 5.19 -22.19
CA ALA A 262 5.58 4.18 -21.58
C ALA A 262 6.21 2.78 -21.56
N ARG A 263 6.98 2.42 -22.61
CA ARG A 263 7.74 1.15 -22.65
C ARG A 263 8.87 1.12 -21.64
N GLU A 264 9.56 2.23 -21.42
CA GLU A 264 10.59 2.33 -20.38
C GLU A 264 9.96 2.24 -18.97
N GLU A 265 8.86 2.95 -18.76
CA GLU A 265 8.10 2.96 -17.51
C GLU A 265 7.66 1.55 -17.07
N LEU A 266 7.31 0.67 -18.02
CA LEU A 266 6.95 -0.73 -17.74
C LEU A 266 8.08 -1.53 -17.08
N ARG A 267 9.35 -1.18 -17.27
CA ARG A 267 10.48 -1.89 -16.67
C ARG A 267 10.56 -1.73 -15.15
N HIS A 268 9.89 -0.71 -14.61
CA HIS A 268 9.84 -0.44 -13.17
C HIS A 268 8.76 -1.23 -12.42
N LEU A 269 8.04 -2.14 -13.08
CA LEU A 269 6.96 -2.93 -12.45
C LEU A 269 7.42 -3.64 -11.17
N ASN A 270 8.65 -4.17 -11.16
CA ASN A 270 9.22 -4.89 -10.01
C ASN A 270 9.50 -3.99 -8.78
N GLU A 271 9.36 -2.68 -8.90
CA GLU A 271 9.53 -1.74 -7.79
C GLU A 271 8.22 -1.49 -7.00
N PHE A 272 7.10 -2.05 -7.47
CA PHE A 272 5.78 -1.91 -6.86
C PHE A 272 5.38 -3.17 -6.08
N ASP A 273 4.47 -3.01 -5.12
CA ASP A 273 3.97 -4.11 -4.28
C ASP A 273 2.87 -4.89 -4.99
N TYR A 274 2.06 -4.20 -5.80
CA TYR A 274 0.91 -4.77 -6.50
C TYR A 274 0.86 -4.28 -7.95
N VAL A 275 0.30 -5.12 -8.83
CA VAL A 275 -0.07 -4.75 -10.20
C VAL A 275 -1.59 -4.85 -10.35
N VAL A 276 -2.19 -3.88 -11.02
CA VAL A 276 -3.61 -3.86 -11.35
C VAL A 276 -3.76 -3.68 -12.85
N VAL A 277 -4.35 -4.67 -13.51
CA VAL A 277 -4.60 -4.66 -14.95
C VAL A 277 -5.93 -3.95 -15.23
N ASN A 278 -5.87 -2.80 -15.90
CA ASN A 278 -7.02 -2.06 -16.36
C ASN A 278 -7.33 -2.43 -17.82
N LYS A 279 -8.05 -3.53 -18.01
CA LYS A 279 -8.45 -4.06 -19.31
C LYS A 279 -9.56 -3.23 -19.96
N GLY A 280 -9.54 -3.11 -21.29
CA GLY A 280 -10.53 -2.34 -22.04
C GLY A 280 -11.95 -2.84 -21.76
N GLY A 281 -12.85 -1.92 -21.37
CA GLY A 281 -14.23 -2.24 -21.00
C GLY A 281 -14.42 -2.82 -19.59
N GLU A 282 -13.36 -3.04 -18.83
CA GLU A 282 -13.40 -3.69 -17.50
C GLU A 282 -12.90 -2.77 -16.37
N LEU A 283 -13.25 -1.47 -16.43
CA LEU A 283 -12.84 -0.48 -15.43
C LEU A 283 -13.23 -0.88 -14.00
N GLU A 284 -14.46 -1.38 -13.83
CA GLU A 284 -14.98 -1.80 -12.52
C GLU A 284 -14.15 -2.95 -11.92
N SER A 285 -13.66 -3.88 -12.74
CA SER A 285 -12.80 -4.98 -12.28
C SER A 285 -11.48 -4.46 -11.71
N ALA A 286 -10.87 -3.47 -12.38
CA ALA A 286 -9.63 -2.85 -11.93
C ALA A 286 -9.83 -2.08 -10.61
N VAL A 287 -10.93 -1.35 -10.48
CA VAL A 287 -11.29 -0.62 -9.26
C VAL A 287 -11.55 -1.58 -8.10
N LYS A 288 -12.34 -2.64 -8.33
CA LYS A 288 -12.62 -3.66 -7.31
C LYS A 288 -11.36 -4.37 -6.80
N LEU A 289 -10.41 -4.64 -7.69
CA LEU A 289 -9.11 -5.19 -7.29
C LEU A 289 -8.33 -4.22 -6.41
N LEU A 290 -8.35 -2.93 -6.74
CA LEU A 290 -7.72 -1.88 -5.93
C LEU A 290 -8.36 -1.75 -4.54
N GLU A 291 -9.70 -1.79 -4.45
CA GLU A 291 -10.41 -1.85 -3.17
C GLU A 291 -10.01 -3.07 -2.34
N SER A 292 -9.93 -4.24 -3.00
CA SER A 292 -9.50 -5.49 -2.35
C SER A 292 -8.08 -5.41 -1.80
N ILE A 293 -7.16 -4.74 -2.52
CA ILE A 293 -5.79 -4.49 -2.05
C ILE A 293 -5.79 -3.62 -0.79
N ILE A 294 -6.57 -2.54 -0.79
CA ILE A 294 -6.68 -1.63 0.37
C ILE A 294 -7.25 -2.39 1.58
N ASP A 295 -8.31 -3.17 1.38
CA ASP A 295 -8.95 -3.93 2.46
C ASP A 295 -8.02 -5.02 3.01
N ALA A 296 -7.29 -5.71 2.13
CA ALA A 296 -6.29 -6.70 2.53
C ALA A 296 -5.14 -6.08 3.34
N GLU A 297 -4.68 -4.88 2.97
CA GLU A 297 -3.66 -4.14 3.73
C GLU A 297 -4.20 -3.67 5.09
N LYS A 298 -5.46 -3.21 5.15
CA LYS A 298 -6.14 -2.88 6.42
C LYS A 298 -6.40 -4.11 7.29
N ALA A 299 -6.49 -5.31 6.73
CA ALA A 299 -6.70 -6.55 7.48
C ALA A 299 -5.41 -7.15 8.11
N LYS A 300 -4.23 -6.59 7.84
CA LYS A 300 -2.97 -7.13 8.37
C LYS A 300 -2.89 -7.03 9.89
N VAL A 301 -2.43 -8.08 10.56
CA VAL A 301 -2.14 -8.04 12.01
C VAL A 301 -1.06 -7.01 12.33
N GLN A 302 -0.02 -6.93 11.49
CA GLN A 302 1.01 -5.91 11.59
C GLN A 302 0.71 -4.80 10.58
N GLN A 303 0.04 -3.77 11.07
CA GLN A 303 -0.28 -2.57 10.28
C GLN A 303 1.00 -1.83 9.89
N ARG A 304 0.97 -1.20 8.72
CA ARG A 304 2.06 -0.32 8.28
C ARG A 304 2.11 0.90 9.18
N ARG A 305 3.31 1.25 9.65
CA ARG A 305 3.51 2.50 10.39
C ARG A 305 3.81 3.61 9.40
N VAL A 306 2.89 4.55 9.26
CA VAL A 306 3.09 5.70 8.38
C VAL A 306 3.97 6.75 9.07
N VAL A 307 4.99 7.22 8.35
CA VAL A 307 5.92 8.29 8.78
C VAL A 307 6.09 9.25 7.60
N ILE A 308 5.83 10.55 7.82
CA ILE A 308 5.83 11.62 6.80
C ILE A 308 6.70 12.80 7.23
#